data_AF-A0A383VAN1-F1
#
_entry.id   AF-A0A383VAN1-F1
#
_cell.length_a   1.000
_cell.length_b   1.000
_cell.length_c   1.000
_cell.angle_alpha   90.00
_cell.angle_beta   90.00
_cell.angle_gamma   90.00
#
_symmetry.space_group_name_H-M   'P 1'
#
loop_
_entity.id
_entity.type
_entity.pdbx_description
1 polymer ?
#
loop_
_entity_poly.entity_id
_entity_poly.type
_entity_poly.pdbx_seq_one_letter_code
_entity_poly.pdbx_strand_id
1 'polypeptide(L)'
;MPPAGSPQVVAILRAAFLPCDKPQPALAEVVAVLGPGAVALASHTQRPAQRFVVDQYALNSSTGCWTLRSTSAELATYLHNKGLKIALVPDVKAAAAAATAFWTASASGQAAEEVLEAVKLPNSVAVAMGLRSAQSTNSVLMVPPTAFGFNEQAAQDNSFMTAAEQPQKDSSLTAEVCSEFAELHRQLTDVAGVNVKLFQHHLRHGTPDAVFPNNWFSTHTAVEAAGGVSRPTQVLYPMKCPNRAAERRPEIIQVLRQAGYERVLDMSGHEKRDKAYFEGTGVLVLDRVNGVAYVALSERADRKLAEAWVHSLGYKELVAFSSSDGRGKPVYHTNVMMAIGTDVAVVCADSVTDPKERQHLLSKLSASHEVVQISSAQMDALCGNVLELQGGKGLPVMAMSSQAYHAFKPDQRAVLRRHVAELVHAPIDTLEKVGGGGVRCALAELF
;
A
#
# COMPACT_ATOMS: atom_id res chain seq x y z
N MET A 1 24.48 -10.69 -24.31
CA MET A 1 25.14 -10.03 -23.18
C MET A 1 25.23 -8.54 -23.48
N PRO A 2 24.99 -7.65 -22.51
CA PRO A 2 25.13 -6.21 -22.74
C PRO A 2 26.60 -5.84 -23.04
N PRO A 3 26.84 -4.77 -23.83
CA PRO A 3 28.19 -4.36 -24.22
C PRO A 3 29.06 -4.03 -23.00
N ALA A 4 30.37 -4.26 -23.13
CA ALA A 4 31.34 -3.90 -22.10
C ALA A 4 31.22 -2.40 -21.74
N GLY A 5 31.18 -2.10 -20.44
CA GLY A 5 30.92 -0.74 -19.93
C GLY A 5 29.45 -0.39 -19.70
N SER A 6 28.50 -1.29 -19.99
CA SER A 6 27.09 -1.07 -19.64
C SER A 6 26.92 -0.92 -18.13
N PRO A 7 26.11 0.06 -17.67
CA PRO A 7 25.84 0.23 -16.25
C PRO A 7 25.22 -1.06 -15.71
N GLN A 8 25.72 -1.53 -14.55
CA GLN A 8 25.16 -2.72 -13.89
C GLN A 8 23.89 -2.38 -13.09
N VAL A 9 23.65 -1.10 -12.83
CA VAL A 9 22.48 -0.56 -12.14
C VAL A 9 21.96 0.65 -12.90
N VAL A 10 20.66 0.70 -13.15
CA VAL A 10 19.97 1.86 -13.73
C VAL A 10 18.89 2.35 -12.78
N ALA A 11 18.74 3.67 -12.71
CA ALA A 11 17.64 4.32 -12.03
C ALA A 11 16.62 4.78 -13.08
N ILE A 12 15.38 4.33 -12.96
CA ILE A 12 14.28 4.72 -13.83
C ILE A 12 13.44 5.74 -13.08
N LEU A 13 13.38 6.95 -13.63
CA LEU A 13 12.51 8.00 -13.14
C LEU A 13 11.12 7.89 -13.78
N ARG A 14 10.06 8.00 -12.97
CA ARG A 14 8.68 7.97 -13.46
C ARG A 14 7.77 8.83 -12.60
N ALA A 15 6.71 9.36 -13.22
CA ALA A 15 5.67 10.04 -12.47
C ALA A 15 4.91 9.03 -11.59
N ALA A 16 4.72 9.34 -10.32
CA ALA A 16 4.18 8.42 -9.32
C ALA A 16 2.73 7.99 -9.64
N PHE A 17 1.93 8.93 -10.16
CA PHE A 17 0.49 8.77 -10.38
C PHE A 17 0.08 8.86 -11.85
N LEU A 18 1.02 8.63 -12.77
CA LEU A 18 0.74 8.51 -14.20
C LEU A 18 0.84 7.03 -14.63
N PRO A 19 -0.10 6.52 -15.45
CA PRO A 19 0.03 5.17 -16.01
C PRO A 19 1.37 5.01 -16.75
N CYS A 20 2.04 3.86 -16.63
CA CYS A 20 3.35 3.63 -17.24
C CYS A 20 3.33 3.61 -18.77
N ASP A 21 2.15 3.38 -19.35
CA ASP A 21 1.86 3.35 -20.78
C ASP A 21 1.42 4.70 -21.36
N LYS A 22 1.27 5.72 -20.51
CA LYS A 22 1.13 7.10 -20.96
C LYS A 22 2.51 7.73 -21.12
N PRO A 23 2.67 8.69 -22.06
CA PRO A 23 3.90 9.45 -22.21
C PRO A 23 4.34 10.04 -20.88
N GLN A 24 5.51 9.63 -20.39
CA GLN A 24 6.08 10.19 -19.17
C GLN A 24 6.66 11.58 -19.47
N PRO A 25 6.61 12.53 -18.53
CA PRO A 25 7.28 13.82 -18.69
C PRO A 25 8.76 13.63 -19.01
N ALA A 26 9.30 14.47 -19.89
CA ALA A 26 10.70 14.35 -20.30
C ALA A 26 11.61 14.57 -19.09
N LEU A 27 12.67 13.76 -18.94
CA LEU A 27 13.61 13.88 -17.80
C LEU A 27 14.15 15.31 -17.65
N ALA A 28 14.44 15.97 -18.77
CA ALA A 28 14.94 17.35 -18.83
C ALA A 28 13.93 18.42 -18.36
N GLU A 29 12.64 18.08 -18.22
CA GLU A 29 11.62 18.96 -17.65
C GLU A 29 11.51 18.79 -16.13
N VAL A 30 12.06 17.70 -15.61
CA VAL A 30 11.92 17.31 -14.20
C VAL A 30 13.22 17.57 -13.44
N VAL A 31 14.37 17.20 -14.01
CA VAL A 31 15.68 17.34 -13.37
C VAL A 31 16.76 17.72 -14.39
N ALA A 32 17.68 18.59 -13.99
CA ALA A 32 18.87 18.92 -14.79
C ALA A 32 20.09 19.12 -13.89
N VAL A 33 21.27 18.81 -14.42
CA VAL A 33 22.54 19.05 -13.73
C VAL A 33 22.86 20.55 -13.75
N LEU A 34 23.20 21.12 -12.59
CA LEU A 34 23.63 22.51 -12.46
C LEU A 34 25.15 22.66 -12.30
N GLY A 35 25.85 21.56 -12.02
CA GLY A 35 27.30 21.55 -11.80
C GLY A 35 27.70 20.38 -10.91
N PRO A 36 28.98 20.31 -10.49
CA PRO A 36 29.48 19.26 -9.62
C PRO A 36 28.64 19.13 -8.34
N GLY A 37 28.04 17.96 -8.13
CA GLY A 37 27.24 17.65 -6.95
C GLY A 37 25.93 18.44 -6.80
N ALA A 38 25.44 19.12 -7.85
CA ALA A 38 24.23 19.94 -7.77
C ALA A 38 23.26 19.71 -8.95
N VAL A 39 21.96 19.70 -8.64
CA VAL A 39 20.88 19.49 -9.62
C VAL A 39 19.73 20.47 -9.40
N ALA A 40 19.11 20.92 -10.49
CA ALA A 40 17.81 21.56 -10.50
C ALA A 40 16.72 20.49 -10.49
N LEU A 41 15.71 20.67 -9.65
CA LEU A 41 14.52 19.82 -9.58
C LEU A 41 13.28 20.69 -9.77
N ALA A 42 12.34 20.28 -10.62
CA ALA A 42 11.15 21.07 -10.89
C ALA A 42 10.29 21.21 -9.62
N SER A 43 9.94 22.43 -9.23
CA SER A 43 9.24 22.71 -7.98
C SER A 43 7.85 22.08 -7.92
N HIS A 44 7.22 21.88 -9.08
CA HIS A 44 5.92 21.23 -9.19
C HIS A 44 5.94 19.77 -8.71
N THR A 45 7.11 19.10 -8.72
CA THR A 45 7.26 17.72 -8.21
C THR A 45 6.98 17.59 -6.70
N GLN A 46 7.01 18.71 -5.97
CA GLN A 46 6.69 18.74 -4.55
C GLN A 46 5.19 18.65 -4.29
N ARG A 47 4.36 18.91 -5.32
CA ARG A 47 2.91 18.73 -5.25
C ARG A 47 2.58 17.22 -5.26
N PRO A 48 1.72 16.72 -4.37
CA PRO A 48 1.43 15.28 -4.24
C PRO A 48 1.14 14.58 -5.55
N ALA A 49 0.15 15.07 -6.31
CA ALA A 49 -0.29 14.44 -7.57
C ALA A 49 0.76 14.49 -8.70
N GLN A 50 1.83 15.28 -8.55
CA GLN A 50 2.85 15.50 -9.58
C GLN A 50 4.23 14.96 -9.16
N ARG A 51 4.27 14.11 -8.14
CA ARG A 51 5.50 13.50 -7.63
C ARG A 51 6.15 12.59 -8.66
N PHE A 52 7.46 12.49 -8.54
CA PHE A 52 8.26 11.49 -9.24
C PHE A 52 8.90 10.54 -8.24
N VAL A 53 9.00 9.29 -8.67
CA VAL A 53 9.66 8.23 -7.91
C VAL A 53 10.71 7.54 -8.76
N VAL A 54 11.69 6.98 -8.07
CA VAL A 54 12.85 6.31 -8.65
C VAL A 54 12.77 4.83 -8.33
N ASP A 55 12.75 4.01 -9.37
CA ASP A 55 12.97 2.57 -9.28
C ASP A 55 14.40 2.26 -9.68
N GLN A 56 15.07 1.37 -8.94
CA GLN A 56 16.40 0.91 -9.29
C GLN A 56 16.34 -0.51 -9.83
N TYR A 57 16.95 -0.74 -10.99
CA TYR A 57 17.09 -2.05 -11.60
C TYR A 57 18.56 -2.43 -11.63
N ALA A 58 18.85 -3.69 -11.34
CA ALA A 58 20.17 -4.27 -11.56
C ALA A 58 20.11 -5.27 -12.70
N LEU A 59 21.15 -5.27 -13.52
CA LEU A 59 21.32 -6.28 -14.55
C LEU A 59 21.68 -7.61 -13.89
N ASN A 60 20.91 -8.65 -14.18
CA ASN A 60 21.29 -10.00 -13.82
C ASN A 60 22.31 -10.52 -14.85
N SER A 61 23.55 -10.71 -14.44
CA SER A 61 24.64 -11.12 -15.32
C SER A 61 24.46 -12.53 -15.91
N SER A 62 23.68 -13.42 -15.26
CA SER A 62 23.46 -14.78 -15.74
C SER A 62 22.31 -14.88 -16.74
N THR A 63 21.25 -14.06 -16.59
CA THR A 63 20.10 -14.08 -17.49
C THR A 63 20.11 -12.96 -18.53
N GLY A 64 20.91 -11.92 -18.32
CA GLY A 64 20.89 -10.69 -19.12
C GLY A 64 19.65 -9.82 -18.90
N CYS A 65 18.76 -10.18 -17.97
CA CYS A 65 17.53 -9.46 -17.69
C CYS A 65 17.71 -8.42 -16.57
N TRP A 66 17.03 -7.29 -16.69
CA TRP A 66 16.94 -6.30 -15.62
C TRP A 66 15.99 -6.76 -14.53
N THR A 67 16.44 -6.71 -13.28
CA THR A 67 15.65 -7.10 -12.10
C THR A 67 15.48 -5.87 -11.20
N LEU A 68 14.22 -5.58 -10.84
CA LEU A 68 13.89 -4.52 -9.91
C LEU A 68 14.51 -4.81 -8.54
N ARG A 69 15.32 -3.87 -8.02
CA ARG A 69 16.04 -3.96 -6.74
C ARG A 69 15.36 -3.16 -5.64
N SER A 70 14.95 -1.95 -5.96
CA SER A 70 14.21 -1.09 -5.04
C SER A 70 13.13 -0.34 -5.81
N THR A 71 11.96 -0.22 -5.20
CA THR A 71 10.86 0.57 -5.75
C THR A 71 10.70 1.87 -5.00
N SER A 72 10.30 2.89 -5.75
CA SER A 72 9.52 4.02 -5.25
C SER A 72 10.21 4.94 -4.24
N ALA A 73 11.53 5.15 -4.36
CA ALA A 73 12.17 6.24 -3.64
C ALA A 73 11.69 7.59 -4.21
N GLU A 74 11.20 8.50 -3.38
CA GLU A 74 10.85 9.86 -3.82
C GLU A 74 12.09 10.53 -4.43
N LEU A 75 11.93 11.21 -5.58
CA LEU A 75 13.05 11.71 -6.37
C LEU A 75 13.98 12.65 -5.60
N ALA A 76 13.44 13.63 -4.87
CA ALA A 76 14.28 14.56 -4.11
C ALA A 76 15.08 13.82 -3.02
N THR A 77 14.42 12.91 -2.29
CA THR A 77 15.03 12.06 -1.27
C THR A 77 16.12 11.17 -1.88
N TYR A 78 15.85 10.58 -3.05
CA TYR A 78 16.81 9.78 -3.79
C TYR A 78 18.06 10.59 -4.17
N LEU A 79 17.88 11.77 -4.77
CA LEU A 79 18.98 12.65 -5.17
C LEU A 79 19.79 13.11 -3.95
N HIS A 80 19.11 13.47 -2.86
CA HIS A 80 19.76 13.86 -1.61
C HIS A 80 20.61 12.72 -1.02
N ASN A 81 20.09 11.49 -0.99
CA ASN A 81 20.81 10.30 -0.53
C ASN A 81 22.01 9.94 -1.42
N LYS A 82 22.08 10.46 -2.65
CA LYS A 82 23.26 10.40 -3.52
C LYS A 82 24.28 11.51 -3.25
N GLY A 83 24.04 12.35 -2.24
CA GLY A 83 24.89 13.49 -1.90
C GLY A 83 24.71 14.69 -2.82
N LEU A 84 23.63 14.74 -3.62
CA LEU A 84 23.39 15.85 -4.53
C LEU A 84 22.67 17.00 -3.80
N LYS A 85 23.17 18.22 -3.99
CA LYS A 85 22.49 19.45 -3.57
C LYS A 85 21.36 19.76 -4.55
N ILE A 86 20.15 19.97 -4.04
CA ILE A 86 18.95 20.16 -4.86
C ILE A 86 18.53 21.62 -4.84
N ALA A 87 18.35 22.22 -6.02
CA ALA A 87 17.73 23.52 -6.21
C ALA A 87 16.32 23.34 -6.79
N LEU A 88 15.29 23.67 -6.02
CA LEU A 88 13.90 23.64 -6.51
C LEU A 88 13.65 24.85 -7.40
N VAL A 89 13.25 24.63 -8.65
CA VAL A 89 13.06 25.69 -9.66
C VAL A 89 11.74 25.52 -10.42
N PRO A 90 11.06 26.60 -10.81
CA PRO A 90 9.84 26.50 -11.62
C PRO A 90 10.12 26.07 -13.07
N ASP A 91 11.30 26.42 -13.61
CA ASP A 91 11.75 26.05 -14.97
C ASP A 91 13.15 25.43 -14.91
N VAL A 92 13.20 24.11 -15.09
CA VAL A 92 14.44 23.32 -15.07
C VAL A 92 15.33 23.62 -16.28
N LYS A 93 14.74 23.86 -17.46
CA LYS A 93 15.49 24.12 -18.70
C LYS A 93 16.20 25.47 -18.60
N ALA A 94 15.51 26.49 -18.10
CA ALA A 94 16.11 27.80 -17.86
C ALA A 94 17.25 27.72 -16.83
N ALA A 95 17.07 26.98 -15.74
CA ALA A 95 18.12 26.79 -14.73
C ALA A 95 19.35 26.07 -15.30
N ALA A 96 19.15 25.03 -16.11
CA ALA A 96 20.23 24.30 -16.78
C ALA A 96 21.00 25.19 -17.76
N ALA A 97 20.30 26.01 -18.55
CA ALA A 97 20.90 26.96 -19.48
C ALA A 97 21.74 28.01 -18.74
N ALA A 98 21.22 28.57 -17.64
CA ALA A 98 21.95 29.52 -16.81
C ALA A 98 23.21 28.91 -16.18
N ALA A 99 23.11 27.68 -15.66
CA ALA A 99 24.26 26.95 -15.12
C ALA A 99 25.33 26.67 -16.19
N THR A 100 24.91 26.24 -17.38
CA THR A 100 25.81 26.00 -18.51
C THR A 100 26.55 27.29 -18.90
N ALA A 101 25.84 28.41 -19.00
CA ALA A 101 26.45 29.71 -19.29
C ALA A 101 27.45 30.14 -18.21
N PHE A 102 27.13 29.94 -16.92
CA PHE A 102 28.03 30.23 -15.80
C PHE A 102 29.32 29.40 -15.87
N TRP A 103 29.22 28.08 -16.03
CA TRP A 103 30.41 27.22 -16.10
C TRP A 103 31.23 27.45 -17.37
N THR A 104 30.58 27.74 -18.50
CA THR A 104 31.27 28.09 -19.76
C THR A 104 32.03 29.40 -19.63
N ALA A 105 31.45 30.42 -18.96
CA ALA A 105 32.13 31.70 -18.71
C ALA A 105 33.22 31.59 -17.64
N SER A 106 33.09 30.64 -16.71
CA SER A 106 34.07 30.39 -15.64
C SER A 106 35.24 29.52 -16.11
N ALA A 107 35.09 28.80 -17.22
CA ALA A 107 36.12 27.97 -17.83
C ALA A 107 37.13 28.80 -18.64
N SER A 108 37.85 29.71 -17.97
CA SER A 108 39.13 30.21 -18.44
C SER A 108 40.25 29.55 -17.63
N GLY A 109 40.63 28.34 -18.04
CA GLY A 109 41.86 27.67 -17.63
C GLY A 109 41.71 26.43 -16.73
N GLN A 110 41.99 25.28 -17.34
CA GLN A 110 42.33 23.94 -16.81
C GLN A 110 41.22 22.96 -16.39
N ALA A 111 41.13 21.91 -17.23
CA ALA A 111 40.76 20.51 -17.01
C ALA A 111 39.31 20.17 -16.59
N ALA A 112 38.41 20.17 -17.58
CA ALA A 112 37.07 19.59 -17.48
C ALA A 112 37.00 18.19 -18.15
N GLU A 113 37.98 17.31 -17.89
CA GLU A 113 37.98 15.95 -18.47
C GLU A 113 38.33 14.79 -17.50
N GLU A 114 38.34 15.01 -16.18
CA GLU A 114 38.44 13.90 -15.21
C GLU A 114 37.49 14.10 -14.02
N VAL A 115 36.18 13.90 -14.20
CA VAL A 115 35.27 13.64 -13.07
C VAL A 115 34.10 12.76 -13.52
N LEU A 116 34.37 11.52 -13.90
CA LEU A 116 33.33 10.50 -14.08
C LEU A 116 33.91 9.12 -13.71
N GLU A 117 34.06 8.85 -12.41
CA GLU A 117 33.81 7.51 -11.89
C GLU A 117 33.76 7.43 -10.35
N ALA A 118 33.00 6.43 -9.88
CA ALA A 118 32.91 5.86 -8.54
C ALA A 118 32.03 6.58 -7.49
N VAL A 119 30.74 6.23 -7.50
CA VAL A 119 29.97 6.07 -6.24
C VAL A 119 29.44 4.63 -6.18
N LYS A 120 30.19 3.76 -5.51
CA LYS A 120 29.66 2.47 -5.03
C LYS A 120 28.69 2.76 -3.89
N LEU A 121 27.45 2.30 -4.04
CA LEU A 121 26.46 2.36 -2.97
C LEU A 121 26.84 1.37 -1.86
N PRO A 122 26.82 1.78 -0.59
CA PRO A 122 26.83 0.83 0.51
C PRO A 122 25.56 -0.03 0.43
N ASN A 123 25.76 -1.34 0.54
CA ASN A 123 24.68 -2.31 0.66
C ASN A 123 23.81 -1.98 1.89
N SER A 124 22.50 -2.07 1.67
CA SER A 124 21.45 -2.37 2.64
C SER A 124 21.85 -2.43 4.11
N VAL A 125 21.38 -1.45 4.89
CA VAL A 125 21.24 -1.65 6.33
C VAL A 125 20.03 -2.57 6.53
N ALA A 126 20.29 -3.88 6.58
CA ALA A 126 19.40 -4.80 7.24
C ALA A 126 19.48 -4.48 8.74
N VAL A 127 18.55 -3.66 9.24
CA VAL A 127 18.36 -3.52 10.67
C VAL A 127 17.76 -4.83 11.14
N ALA A 128 18.62 -5.71 11.67
CA ALA A 128 18.18 -6.79 12.55
C ALA A 128 17.67 -6.16 13.85
N MET A 129 16.46 -5.60 13.83
CA MET A 129 15.71 -5.39 15.06
C MET A 129 15.35 -6.76 15.58
N GLY A 130 15.67 -7.04 16.84
CA GLY A 130 15.23 -8.27 17.52
C GLY A 130 13.73 -8.44 17.29
N LEU A 131 13.37 -9.46 16.52
CA LEU A 131 12.00 -9.70 16.07
C LEU A 131 11.12 -9.95 17.29
N ARG A 132 10.40 -8.91 17.73
CA ARG A 132 9.20 -9.06 18.56
C ARG A 132 8.00 -9.06 17.61
N SER A 133 6.99 -9.89 17.89
CA SER A 133 5.73 -9.84 17.15
C SER A 133 5.18 -8.41 17.21
N ALA A 134 4.99 -7.77 16.06
CA ALA A 134 4.42 -6.44 15.95
C ALA A 134 3.04 -6.53 15.31
N GLN A 135 2.08 -5.79 15.84
CA GLN A 135 0.74 -5.71 15.27
C GLN A 135 0.75 -4.95 13.93
N SER A 136 1.59 -3.92 13.83
CA SER A 136 1.68 -2.99 12.72
C SER A 136 3.11 -2.88 12.19
N THR A 137 3.27 -2.34 10.98
CA THR A 137 4.55 -2.13 10.30
C THR A 137 4.65 -0.68 9.83
N ASN A 138 5.88 -0.20 9.62
CA ASN A 138 6.13 1.08 8.95
C ASN A 138 6.07 0.95 7.41
N SER A 139 6.11 -0.26 6.85
CA SER A 139 6.16 -0.45 5.40
C SER A 139 4.85 -0.96 4.83
N VAL A 140 4.37 -0.32 3.77
CA VAL A 140 3.17 -0.75 3.02
C VAL A 140 3.42 -0.74 1.52
N LEU A 141 2.68 -1.57 0.79
CA LEU A 141 2.58 -1.53 -0.66
C LEU A 141 1.28 -0.84 -1.06
N MET A 142 1.39 0.05 -2.04
CA MET A 142 0.27 0.80 -2.61
C MET A 142 0.31 0.71 -4.14
N VAL A 143 -0.86 0.71 -4.78
CA VAL A 143 -0.99 0.68 -6.24
C VAL A 143 -1.78 1.91 -6.69
N PRO A 144 -1.20 2.84 -7.46
CA PRO A 144 -1.92 4.00 -7.96
C PRO A 144 -3.15 3.62 -8.81
N PRO A 145 -4.29 4.32 -8.64
CA PRO A 145 -5.54 4.07 -9.37
C PRO A 145 -5.51 4.57 -10.83
N THR A 146 -4.45 4.26 -11.57
CA THR A 146 -4.18 4.77 -12.93
C THR A 146 -5.11 4.21 -14.02
N ALA A 147 -5.91 3.19 -13.70
CA ALA A 147 -6.93 2.58 -14.57
C ALA A 147 -8.29 2.46 -13.86
N PHE A 148 -8.53 3.33 -12.88
CA PHE A 148 -9.69 3.21 -12.00
C PHE A 148 -11.01 3.46 -12.72
N GLY A 149 -12.05 2.77 -12.24
CA GLY A 149 -13.41 2.92 -12.73
C GLY A 149 -14.34 1.93 -12.02
N PHE A 150 -15.63 2.07 -12.28
CA PHE A 150 -16.64 1.20 -11.69
C PHE A 150 -16.46 -0.26 -12.15
N ASN A 151 -16.32 -1.20 -11.21
CA ASN A 151 -16.20 -2.62 -11.49
C ASN A 151 -17.54 -3.35 -11.35
N GLU A 152 -18.21 -3.59 -12.47
CA GLU A 152 -19.51 -4.29 -12.51
C GLU A 152 -19.46 -5.71 -11.92
N GLN A 153 -18.31 -6.41 -11.99
CA GLN A 153 -18.17 -7.76 -11.42
C GLN A 153 -18.14 -7.72 -9.88
N ALA A 154 -17.43 -6.75 -9.32
CA ALA A 154 -17.29 -6.60 -7.86
C ALA A 154 -18.51 -5.94 -7.21
N ALA A 155 -19.23 -5.09 -7.95
CA ALA A 155 -20.42 -4.38 -7.44
C ALA A 155 -21.62 -5.31 -7.15
N GLN A 156 -21.61 -6.56 -7.63
CA GLN A 156 -22.71 -7.50 -7.41
C GLN A 156 -22.90 -7.85 -5.92
N ASP A 157 -21.80 -7.91 -5.18
CA ASP A 157 -21.78 -8.26 -3.75
C ASP A 157 -21.09 -7.20 -2.86
N ASN A 158 -20.53 -6.13 -3.43
CA ASN A 158 -20.05 -4.97 -2.67
C ASN A 158 -21.12 -3.86 -2.61
N SER A 159 -21.87 -3.78 -1.51
CA SER A 159 -22.93 -2.78 -1.30
C SER A 159 -22.43 -1.34 -1.08
N PHE A 160 -21.12 -1.15 -0.91
CA PHE A 160 -20.45 0.15 -0.75
C PHE A 160 -20.11 0.80 -2.10
N MET A 161 -20.12 0.05 -3.21
CA MET A 161 -19.90 0.63 -4.53
C MET A 161 -21.16 1.32 -5.03
N THR A 162 -21.04 2.58 -5.42
CA THR A 162 -22.09 3.31 -6.14
C THR A 162 -21.76 3.32 -7.63
N ALA A 163 -22.75 3.03 -8.47
CA ALA A 163 -22.59 3.12 -9.93
C ALA A 163 -22.10 4.51 -10.33
N ALA A 164 -20.97 4.55 -11.03
CA ALA A 164 -20.46 5.74 -11.72
C ALA A 164 -20.50 5.46 -13.24
N GLU A 165 -20.55 6.53 -14.04
CA GLU A 165 -20.43 6.39 -15.50
C GLU A 165 -19.14 5.62 -15.85
N GLN A 166 -19.19 4.76 -16.86
CA GLN A 166 -18.04 3.94 -17.25
C GLN A 166 -16.81 4.82 -17.52
N PRO A 167 -15.61 4.39 -17.10
CA PRO A 167 -14.40 5.19 -17.28
C PRO A 167 -14.14 5.44 -18.77
N GLN A 168 -14.36 6.67 -19.22
CA GLN A 168 -13.81 7.12 -20.50
C GLN A 168 -12.28 7.23 -20.39
N LYS A 169 -11.60 6.91 -21.48
CA LYS A 169 -10.17 7.18 -21.65
C LYS A 169 -9.98 8.70 -21.47
N ASP A 170 -9.27 9.11 -20.42
CA ASP A 170 -9.13 10.52 -19.98
C ASP A 170 -10.36 11.12 -19.27
N SER A 171 -11.02 10.34 -18.40
CA SER A 171 -12.09 10.83 -17.53
C SER A 171 -11.57 11.72 -16.40
N SER A 172 -12.35 12.75 -16.04
CA SER A 172 -12.13 13.56 -14.82
C SER A 172 -12.03 12.69 -13.56
N LEU A 173 -12.75 11.56 -13.54
CA LEU A 173 -12.78 10.60 -12.44
C LEU A 173 -11.40 10.03 -12.12
N THR A 174 -10.65 9.53 -13.11
CA THR A 174 -9.33 8.93 -12.85
C THR A 174 -8.35 9.98 -12.33
N ALA A 175 -8.40 11.21 -12.85
CA ALA A 175 -7.56 12.30 -12.37
C ALA A 175 -7.91 12.72 -10.93
N GLU A 176 -9.21 12.79 -10.60
CA GLU A 176 -9.72 13.07 -9.26
C GLU A 176 -9.27 12.02 -8.26
N VAL A 177 -9.48 10.73 -8.55
CA VAL A 177 -9.11 9.62 -7.67
C VAL A 177 -7.59 9.50 -7.53
N CYS A 178 -6.81 9.79 -8.59
CA CYS A 178 -5.36 9.89 -8.47
C CYS A 178 -4.91 11.06 -7.57
N SER A 179 -5.63 12.18 -7.58
CA SER A 179 -5.36 13.31 -6.68
C SER A 179 -5.67 12.98 -5.22
N GLU A 180 -6.82 12.34 -4.96
CA GLU A 180 -7.20 11.83 -3.64
C GLU A 180 -6.16 10.83 -3.11
N PHE A 181 -5.79 9.85 -3.93
CA PHE A 181 -4.79 8.85 -3.58
C PHE A 181 -3.40 9.46 -3.35
N ALA A 182 -3.02 10.49 -4.10
CA ALA A 182 -1.78 11.21 -3.89
C ALA A 182 -1.76 11.97 -2.56
N GLU A 183 -2.91 12.50 -2.12
CA GLU A 183 -3.01 13.11 -0.78
C GLU A 183 -2.93 12.07 0.33
N LEU A 184 -3.57 10.90 0.17
CA LEU A 184 -3.38 9.77 1.09
C LEU A 184 -1.90 9.36 1.17
N HIS A 185 -1.24 9.24 0.02
CA HIS A 185 0.18 8.95 -0.04
C HIS A 185 1.00 10.01 0.71
N ARG A 186 0.75 11.31 0.50
CA ARG A 186 1.44 12.40 1.20
C ARG A 186 1.25 12.32 2.71
N GLN A 187 0.02 12.08 3.17
CA GLN A 187 -0.28 11.97 4.60
C GLN A 187 0.46 10.78 5.25
N LEU A 188 0.54 9.64 4.54
CA LEU A 188 1.29 8.48 5.00
C LEU A 188 2.81 8.74 5.00
N THR A 189 3.37 9.26 3.91
CA THR A 189 4.82 9.40 3.79
C THR A 189 5.36 10.61 4.52
N ASP A 190 4.87 11.81 4.21
CA ASP A 190 5.52 13.06 4.63
C ASP A 190 5.14 13.45 6.04
N VAL A 191 3.89 13.18 6.42
CA VAL A 191 3.36 13.54 7.74
C VAL A 191 3.63 12.40 8.71
N ALA A 192 3.18 11.20 8.40
CA ALA A 192 3.30 10.07 9.32
C ALA A 192 4.68 9.38 9.26
N GLY A 193 5.44 9.50 8.17
CA GLY A 193 6.73 8.83 8.02
C GLY A 193 6.64 7.33 7.72
N VAL A 194 5.54 6.88 7.13
CA VAL A 194 5.33 5.50 6.65
C VAL A 194 6.12 5.28 5.36
N ASN A 195 6.80 4.14 5.24
CA ASN A 195 7.48 3.71 4.02
C ASN A 195 6.48 3.10 3.03
N VAL A 196 6.15 3.85 1.97
CA VAL A 196 5.23 3.40 0.93
C VAL A 196 5.99 2.91 -0.30
N LYS A 197 5.78 1.63 -0.66
CA LYS A 197 6.23 1.05 -1.93
C LYS A 197 5.12 1.16 -2.97
N LEU A 198 5.22 2.14 -3.87
CA LEU A 198 4.29 2.25 -5.00
C LEU A 198 4.62 1.26 -6.10
N PHE A 199 3.61 0.56 -6.62
CA PHE A 199 3.70 -0.26 -7.81
C PHE A 199 2.74 0.25 -8.88
N GLN A 200 3.29 0.70 -10.01
CA GLN A 200 2.45 1.20 -11.09
C GLN A 200 1.55 0.11 -11.68
N HIS A 201 0.34 0.54 -12.02
CA HIS A 201 -0.64 -0.24 -12.76
C HIS A 201 -0.67 0.24 -14.23
N HIS A 202 -0.95 -0.68 -15.16
CA HIS A 202 -1.02 -0.44 -16.59
C HIS A 202 -2.42 -0.78 -17.10
N LEU A 203 -3.00 0.07 -17.95
CA LEU A 203 -4.35 -0.11 -18.49
C LEU A 203 -4.58 -1.51 -19.12
N ARG A 204 -3.56 -2.10 -19.73
CA ARG A 204 -3.64 -3.44 -20.36
C ARG A 204 -3.94 -4.57 -19.37
N HIS A 205 -3.74 -4.35 -18.07
CA HIS A 205 -4.06 -5.36 -17.05
C HIS A 205 -5.57 -5.59 -16.95
N GLY A 206 -6.40 -4.59 -17.25
CA GLY A 206 -7.85 -4.71 -17.17
C GLY A 206 -8.37 -4.94 -15.74
N THR A 207 -7.66 -4.42 -14.74
CA THR A 207 -7.98 -4.61 -13.31
C THR A 207 -8.23 -3.27 -12.61
N PRO A 208 -9.46 -2.72 -12.67
CA PRO A 208 -9.78 -1.37 -12.17
C PRO A 208 -9.66 -1.24 -10.64
N ASP A 209 -9.80 -2.34 -9.90
CA ASP A 209 -9.70 -2.41 -8.44
C ASP A 209 -8.27 -2.71 -7.95
N ALA A 210 -7.27 -2.67 -8.82
CA ALA A 210 -5.87 -2.94 -8.45
C ALA A 210 -5.34 -1.99 -7.35
N VAL A 211 -6.01 -0.86 -7.13
CA VAL A 211 -5.77 0.07 -6.02
C VAL A 211 -5.96 -0.57 -4.64
N PHE A 212 -6.61 -1.73 -4.56
CA PHE A 212 -6.83 -2.51 -3.33
C PHE A 212 -5.96 -3.78 -3.26
N PRO A 213 -4.62 -3.64 -3.14
CA PRO A 213 -3.68 -4.78 -3.22
C PRO A 213 -3.83 -5.76 -2.05
N ASN A 214 -4.39 -5.31 -0.92
CA ASN A 214 -4.48 -6.06 0.32
C ASN A 214 -5.39 -7.31 0.23
N ASN A 215 -6.20 -7.41 -0.83
CA ASN A 215 -7.15 -8.49 -1.01
C ASN A 215 -6.53 -9.75 -1.63
N TRP A 216 -5.44 -9.65 -2.40
CA TRP A 216 -4.90 -10.81 -3.11
C TRP A 216 -3.59 -11.36 -2.52
N PHE A 217 -2.89 -10.59 -1.67
CA PHE A 217 -1.75 -11.09 -0.90
C PHE A 217 -1.61 -10.47 0.49
N SER A 218 -0.77 -11.09 1.30
CA SER A 218 -0.29 -10.55 2.57
C SER A 218 1.11 -11.07 2.89
N THR A 219 1.78 -10.41 3.84
CA THR A 219 3.09 -10.80 4.35
C THR A 219 3.01 -11.12 5.85
N HIS A 220 3.85 -12.08 6.29
CA HIS A 220 3.86 -12.61 7.66
C HIS A 220 5.29 -12.89 8.12
N THR A 221 5.69 -12.40 9.29
CA THR A 221 7.05 -12.60 9.83
C THR A 221 7.16 -13.84 10.68
N ALA A 222 8.39 -14.34 10.90
CA ALA A 222 8.65 -15.55 11.69
C ALA A 222 8.39 -15.42 13.21
N VAL A 223 7.91 -14.28 13.67
CA VAL A 223 7.56 -14.05 15.09
C VAL A 223 6.10 -13.69 15.28
N GLU A 224 5.35 -13.61 14.18
CA GLU A 224 3.92 -13.37 14.17
C GLU A 224 3.13 -14.52 14.82
N ALA A 225 1.90 -14.23 15.25
CA ALA A 225 0.98 -15.16 15.88
C ALA A 225 1.53 -15.73 17.18
N ALA A 226 2.17 -14.86 17.97
CA ALA A 226 2.92 -15.22 19.17
C ALA A 226 3.92 -16.37 18.92
N GLY A 227 4.64 -16.30 17.80
CA GLY A 227 5.63 -17.30 17.39
C GLY A 227 5.06 -18.51 16.65
N GLY A 228 3.79 -18.47 16.26
CA GLY A 228 3.16 -19.54 15.46
C GLY A 228 3.66 -19.61 14.02
N VAL A 229 3.96 -18.45 13.42
CA VAL A 229 4.53 -18.38 12.07
C VAL A 229 6.02 -18.71 12.15
N SER A 230 6.44 -19.86 11.62
CA SER A 230 7.82 -20.34 11.78
C SER A 230 8.86 -19.73 10.83
N ARG A 231 8.42 -19.13 9.72
CA ARG A 231 9.30 -18.52 8.71
C ARG A 231 8.57 -17.40 7.97
N PRO A 232 9.28 -16.37 7.48
CA PRO A 232 8.65 -15.30 6.72
C PRO A 232 7.89 -15.88 5.53
N THR A 233 6.61 -15.54 5.41
CA THR A 233 5.67 -16.12 4.44
C THR A 233 4.94 -15.01 3.70
N GLN A 234 4.86 -15.11 2.37
CA GLN A 234 3.85 -14.40 1.60
C GLN A 234 2.70 -15.36 1.27
N VAL A 235 1.46 -14.89 1.40
CA VAL A 235 0.26 -15.68 1.09
C VAL A 235 -0.39 -15.13 -0.16
N LEU A 236 -0.81 -16.01 -1.07
CA LEU A 236 -1.60 -15.65 -2.25
C LEU A 236 -3.03 -16.18 -2.07
N TYR A 237 -4.00 -15.30 -2.25
CA TYR A 237 -5.39 -15.56 -1.89
C TYR A 237 -6.29 -15.83 -3.10
N PRO A 238 -7.29 -16.72 -2.98
CA PRO A 238 -8.29 -16.94 -4.02
C PRO A 238 -9.31 -15.79 -4.04
N MET A 239 -9.51 -15.21 -5.21
CA MET A 239 -10.37 -14.05 -5.48
C MET A 239 -11.66 -14.49 -6.16
N LYS A 240 -12.79 -13.89 -5.78
CA LYS A 240 -14.10 -14.27 -6.34
C LYS A 240 -14.27 -13.85 -7.79
N CYS A 241 -13.97 -12.58 -8.07
CA CYS A 241 -14.12 -12.01 -9.40
C CYS A 241 -12.89 -12.30 -10.28
N PRO A 242 -13.05 -12.79 -11.52
CA PRO A 242 -11.93 -13.06 -12.43
C PRO A 242 -11.02 -11.85 -12.69
N ASN A 243 -11.57 -10.63 -12.80
CA ASN A 243 -10.75 -9.43 -12.97
C ASN A 243 -9.95 -9.08 -11.71
N ARG A 244 -10.50 -9.33 -10.51
CA ARG A 244 -9.75 -9.22 -9.24
C ARG A 244 -8.65 -10.28 -9.16
N ALA A 245 -8.91 -11.52 -9.59
CA ALA A 245 -7.91 -12.59 -9.62
C ALA A 245 -6.70 -12.28 -10.53
N ALA A 246 -6.92 -11.48 -11.59
CA ALA A 246 -5.88 -11.00 -12.51
C ALA A 246 -4.99 -9.89 -11.92
N GLU A 247 -5.30 -9.38 -10.71
CA GLU A 247 -4.47 -8.39 -10.01
C GLU A 247 -3.19 -9.00 -9.43
N ARG A 248 -3.10 -10.33 -9.32
CA ARG A 248 -1.89 -11.01 -8.86
C ARG A 248 -0.76 -10.79 -9.85
N ARG A 249 0.27 -10.05 -9.43
CA ARG A 249 1.36 -9.65 -10.33
C ARG A 249 2.66 -10.38 -10.02
N PRO A 250 3.25 -11.11 -10.99
CA PRO A 250 4.49 -11.86 -10.79
C PRO A 250 5.66 -11.01 -10.27
N GLU A 251 5.76 -9.75 -10.69
CA GLU A 251 6.83 -8.85 -10.26
C GLU A 251 6.74 -8.46 -8.78
N ILE A 252 5.53 -8.32 -8.23
CA ILE A 252 5.34 -8.05 -6.80
C ILE A 252 5.77 -9.28 -6.00
N ILE A 253 5.33 -10.47 -6.40
CA ILE A 253 5.69 -11.75 -5.77
C ILE A 253 7.22 -11.92 -5.74
N GLN A 254 7.88 -11.61 -6.86
CA GLN A 254 9.34 -11.71 -6.96
C GLN A 254 10.06 -10.71 -6.05
N VAL A 255 9.58 -9.47 -5.96
CA VAL A 255 10.14 -8.46 -5.04
C VAL A 255 9.99 -8.91 -3.58
N LEU A 256 8.84 -9.47 -3.21
CA LEU A 256 8.62 -9.99 -1.86
C LEU A 256 9.55 -11.16 -1.53
N ARG A 257 9.77 -12.08 -2.48
CA ARG A 257 10.77 -13.17 -2.31
C ARG A 257 12.15 -12.60 -2.03
N GLN A 258 12.57 -11.60 -2.81
CA GLN A 258 13.86 -10.94 -2.64
C GLN A 258 13.98 -10.15 -1.33
N ALA A 259 12.84 -9.73 -0.76
CA ALA A 259 12.76 -9.09 0.54
C ALA A 259 12.76 -10.07 1.72
N GLY A 260 12.91 -11.38 1.48
CA GLY A 260 13.01 -12.41 2.53
C GLY A 260 11.76 -13.28 2.69
N TYR A 261 10.68 -13.01 1.94
CA TYR A 261 9.45 -13.81 1.94
C TYR A 261 9.53 -14.98 0.95
N GLU A 262 10.54 -15.84 1.10
CA GLU A 262 10.79 -16.94 0.15
C GLU A 262 9.67 -17.99 0.16
N ARG A 263 9.07 -18.26 1.33
CA ARG A 263 7.93 -19.19 1.42
C ARG A 263 6.69 -18.52 0.84
N VAL A 264 6.14 -19.14 -0.19
CA VAL A 264 4.82 -18.79 -0.74
C VAL A 264 3.80 -19.82 -0.27
N LEU A 265 2.78 -19.38 0.46
CA LEU A 265 1.56 -20.16 0.69
C LEU A 265 0.54 -19.75 -0.37
N ASP A 266 0.41 -20.55 -1.42
CA ASP A 266 -0.49 -20.26 -2.54
C ASP A 266 -1.84 -20.96 -2.35
N MET A 267 -2.88 -20.18 -2.06
CA MET A 267 -4.26 -20.64 -1.93
C MET A 267 -5.10 -20.29 -3.18
N SER A 268 -4.52 -19.68 -4.21
CA SER A 268 -5.25 -19.24 -5.41
C SER A 268 -5.91 -20.38 -6.19
N GLY A 269 -5.36 -21.60 -6.10
CA GLY A 269 -5.90 -22.77 -6.80
C GLY A 269 -7.35 -23.12 -6.43
N HIS A 270 -7.83 -22.69 -5.25
CA HIS A 270 -9.20 -22.92 -4.79
C HIS A 270 -10.26 -22.26 -5.69
N GLU A 271 -9.92 -21.18 -6.41
CA GLU A 271 -10.82 -20.49 -7.35
C GLU A 271 -11.36 -21.42 -8.44
N LYS A 272 -10.47 -22.27 -8.99
CA LYS A 272 -10.80 -23.19 -10.09
C LYS A 272 -11.31 -24.52 -9.57
N ARG A 273 -10.67 -25.06 -8.53
CA ARG A 273 -10.93 -26.40 -8.03
C ARG A 273 -12.23 -26.47 -7.23
N ASP A 274 -12.45 -25.51 -6.33
CA ASP A 274 -13.47 -25.61 -5.28
C ASP A 274 -14.54 -24.52 -5.38
N LYS A 275 -14.34 -23.49 -6.22
CA LYS A 275 -15.19 -22.27 -6.26
C LYS A 275 -15.31 -21.61 -4.88
N ALA A 276 -14.23 -21.68 -4.10
CA ALA A 276 -14.11 -21.10 -2.77
C ALA A 276 -13.12 -19.93 -2.78
N TYR A 277 -13.40 -18.90 -1.99
CA TYR A 277 -12.72 -17.60 -2.04
C TYR A 277 -12.36 -17.12 -0.64
N PHE A 278 -11.27 -16.37 -0.53
CA PHE A 278 -10.76 -15.88 0.75
C PHE A 278 -9.90 -14.65 0.47
N GLU A 279 -10.53 -13.49 0.24
CA GLU A 279 -9.90 -12.26 -0.32
C GLU A 279 -8.98 -11.51 0.66
N GLY A 280 -7.94 -12.21 1.13
CA GLY A 280 -6.81 -11.65 1.85
C GLY A 280 -7.21 -10.87 3.09
N THR A 281 -6.50 -9.79 3.37
CA THR A 281 -6.76 -8.94 4.54
C THR A 281 -8.03 -8.08 4.40
N GLY A 282 -8.77 -8.23 3.29
CA GLY A 282 -10.16 -7.76 3.19
C GLY A 282 -11.08 -8.54 4.12
N VAL A 283 -10.99 -9.86 4.07
CA VAL A 283 -11.82 -10.79 4.84
C VAL A 283 -11.13 -11.33 6.10
N LEU A 284 -9.86 -10.97 6.29
CA LEU A 284 -9.02 -11.47 7.37
C LEU A 284 -8.44 -10.30 8.17
N VAL A 285 -9.00 -10.07 9.35
CA VAL A 285 -8.49 -9.08 10.30
C VAL A 285 -7.69 -9.82 11.37
N LEU A 286 -6.41 -9.48 11.51
CA LEU A 286 -5.45 -10.24 12.30
C LEU A 286 -5.08 -9.50 13.58
N ASP A 287 -5.22 -10.18 14.71
CA ASP A 287 -4.50 -9.87 15.93
C ASP A 287 -3.20 -10.68 15.91
N ARG A 288 -2.15 -10.06 15.37
CA ARG A 288 -0.86 -10.70 15.11
C ARG A 288 -0.09 -10.96 16.40
N VAL A 289 -0.29 -10.10 17.40
CA VAL A 289 0.39 -10.22 18.70
C VAL A 289 -0.17 -11.40 19.48
N ASN A 290 -1.50 -11.54 19.55
CA ASN A 290 -2.12 -12.63 20.31
C ASN A 290 -2.34 -13.90 19.48
N GLY A 291 -2.26 -13.82 18.15
CA GLY A 291 -2.40 -14.95 17.23
C GLY A 291 -3.86 -15.34 16.99
N VAL A 292 -4.75 -14.35 16.86
CA VAL A 292 -6.18 -14.55 16.61
C VAL A 292 -6.55 -14.01 15.22
N ALA A 293 -7.24 -14.81 14.43
CA ALA A 293 -7.77 -14.42 13.13
C ALA A 293 -9.29 -14.17 13.24
N TYR A 294 -9.75 -13.00 12.81
CA TYR A 294 -11.17 -12.63 12.80
C TYR A 294 -11.69 -12.61 11.37
N VAL A 295 -12.80 -13.32 11.13
CA VAL A 295 -13.39 -13.49 9.79
C VAL A 295 -14.91 -13.41 9.87
N ALA A 296 -15.48 -12.37 9.27
CA ALA A 296 -16.89 -12.32 8.89
C ALA A 296 -17.10 -13.16 7.63
N LEU A 297 -17.93 -14.20 7.71
CA LEU A 297 -18.21 -15.09 6.59
C LEU A 297 -19.07 -14.40 5.52
N SER A 298 -18.70 -14.61 4.26
CA SER A 298 -19.34 -13.99 3.10
C SER A 298 -19.05 -14.82 1.84
N GLU A 299 -19.58 -14.39 0.69
CA GLU A 299 -19.25 -14.99 -0.61
C GLU A 299 -17.76 -14.83 -0.99
N ARG A 300 -17.02 -13.99 -0.26
CA ARG A 300 -15.58 -13.73 -0.45
C ARG A 300 -14.73 -14.33 0.68
N ALA A 301 -15.35 -14.96 1.68
CA ALA A 301 -14.72 -15.48 2.89
C ALA A 301 -15.23 -16.88 3.25
N ASP A 302 -14.64 -17.91 2.65
CA ASP A 302 -14.96 -19.30 2.94
C ASP A 302 -14.37 -19.76 4.29
N ARG A 303 -15.21 -20.42 5.10
CA ARG A 303 -14.82 -20.92 6.43
C ARG A 303 -13.69 -21.95 6.38
N LYS A 304 -13.73 -22.90 5.44
CA LYS A 304 -12.71 -23.96 5.36
C LYS A 304 -11.36 -23.38 4.96
N LEU A 305 -11.37 -22.36 4.10
CA LEU A 305 -10.14 -21.63 3.75
C LEU A 305 -9.60 -20.84 4.95
N ALA A 306 -10.45 -20.21 5.75
CA ALA A 306 -10.03 -19.55 6.98
C ALA A 306 -9.39 -20.53 7.99
N GLU A 307 -10.00 -21.70 8.19
CA GLU A 307 -9.47 -22.77 9.05
C GLU A 307 -8.12 -23.30 8.53
N ALA A 308 -8.03 -23.54 7.22
CA ALA A 308 -6.80 -23.97 6.57
C ALA A 308 -5.69 -22.92 6.68
N TRP A 309 -6.04 -21.64 6.58
CA TRP A 309 -5.11 -20.53 6.73
C TRP A 309 -4.54 -20.46 8.15
N VAL A 310 -5.42 -20.51 9.16
CA VAL A 310 -5.02 -20.48 10.58
C VAL A 310 -4.08 -21.64 10.89
N HIS A 311 -4.42 -22.84 10.42
CA HIS A 311 -3.56 -24.01 10.57
C HIS A 311 -2.21 -23.86 9.84
N SER A 312 -2.22 -23.38 8.59
CA SER A 312 -1.03 -23.31 7.74
C SER A 312 -0.02 -22.23 8.17
N LEU A 313 -0.49 -21.18 8.82
CA LEU A 313 0.36 -20.13 9.39
C LEU A 313 0.65 -20.31 10.88
N GLY A 314 -0.07 -21.18 11.59
CA GLY A 314 0.14 -21.41 13.02
C GLY A 314 -0.54 -20.38 13.92
N TYR A 315 -1.62 -19.75 13.45
CA TYR A 315 -2.47 -18.94 14.32
C TYR A 315 -3.16 -19.82 15.38
N LYS A 316 -3.39 -19.27 16.57
CA LYS A 316 -3.92 -20.02 17.72
C LYS A 316 -5.42 -20.21 17.62
N GLU A 317 -6.12 -19.22 17.09
CA GLU A 317 -7.58 -19.18 17.13
C GLU A 317 -8.17 -18.52 15.88
N LEU A 318 -9.30 -19.07 15.44
CA LEU A 318 -10.17 -18.49 14.43
C LEU A 318 -11.48 -18.04 15.10
N VAL A 319 -11.76 -16.75 15.08
CA VAL A 319 -13.05 -16.16 15.45
C VAL A 319 -13.82 -15.88 14.16
N ALA A 320 -14.60 -16.85 13.72
CA ALA A 320 -15.42 -16.74 12.51
C ALA A 320 -16.90 -16.61 12.84
N PHE A 321 -17.56 -15.60 12.26
CA PHE A 321 -18.93 -15.20 12.60
C PHE A 321 -19.70 -14.73 11.36
N SER A 322 -21.02 -14.60 11.49
CA SER A 322 -21.92 -14.07 10.47
C SER A 322 -22.21 -12.60 10.74
N SER A 323 -22.30 -11.79 9.69
CA SER A 323 -22.66 -10.37 9.84
C SER A 323 -23.55 -9.89 8.70
N SER A 324 -24.20 -8.74 8.87
CA SER A 324 -25.04 -8.13 7.85
C SER A 324 -24.93 -6.60 7.84
N ASP A 325 -25.00 -6.02 6.64
CA ASP A 325 -25.07 -4.57 6.44
C ASP A 325 -26.47 -4.01 6.77
N GLY A 326 -26.63 -2.69 6.68
CA GLY A 326 -27.92 -2.02 6.92
C GLY A 326 -29.04 -2.43 5.96
N ARG A 327 -28.75 -3.21 4.92
CA ARG A 327 -29.68 -3.72 3.90
C ARG A 327 -29.98 -5.21 4.10
N GLY A 328 -29.45 -5.83 5.16
CA GLY A 328 -29.63 -7.25 5.47
C GLY A 328 -28.81 -8.19 4.57
N LYS A 329 -27.82 -7.67 3.83
CA LYS A 329 -26.90 -8.50 3.05
C LYS A 329 -25.66 -8.82 3.89
N PRO A 330 -25.00 -9.98 3.68
CA PRO A 330 -23.73 -10.27 4.33
C PRO A 330 -22.70 -9.17 4.09
N VAL A 331 -21.99 -8.74 5.15
CA VAL A 331 -20.86 -7.82 4.98
C VAL A 331 -19.78 -8.54 4.17
N TYR A 332 -19.43 -7.98 3.01
CA TYR A 332 -18.58 -8.68 2.04
C TYR A 332 -17.14 -8.88 2.54
N HIS A 333 -16.57 -7.88 3.23
CA HIS A 333 -15.21 -7.89 3.79
C HIS A 333 -15.23 -7.58 5.29
N THR A 334 -14.48 -8.34 6.08
CA THR A 334 -14.40 -8.13 7.54
C THR A 334 -13.79 -6.78 7.90
N ASN A 335 -12.85 -6.29 7.10
CA ASN A 335 -12.14 -5.04 7.35
C ASN A 335 -12.99 -3.77 7.12
N VAL A 336 -14.25 -3.86 6.65
CA VAL A 336 -15.14 -2.69 6.63
C VAL A 336 -15.89 -2.53 7.95
N MET A 337 -16.02 -3.61 8.72
CA MET A 337 -16.72 -3.61 10.00
C MET A 337 -15.81 -3.62 11.22
N MET A 338 -14.53 -3.99 11.07
CA MET A 338 -13.60 -4.02 12.19
C MET A 338 -12.13 -3.82 11.82
N ALA A 339 -11.36 -3.34 12.80
CA ALA A 339 -9.91 -3.21 12.74
C ALA A 339 -9.27 -3.55 14.10
N ILE A 340 -8.02 -4.01 14.08
CA ILE A 340 -7.25 -4.36 15.27
C ILE A 340 -5.90 -3.62 15.21
N GLY A 341 -5.70 -2.72 16.17
CA GLY A 341 -4.41 -2.10 16.50
C GLY A 341 -3.75 -2.83 17.68
N THR A 342 -2.63 -2.30 18.17
CA THR A 342 -1.83 -2.96 19.21
C THR A 342 -2.61 -3.13 20.51
N ASP A 343 -3.32 -2.08 20.94
CA ASP A 343 -4.05 -2.03 22.22
C ASP A 343 -5.53 -1.68 22.05
N VAL A 344 -5.97 -1.37 20.83
CA VAL A 344 -7.33 -0.89 20.52
C VAL A 344 -7.95 -1.67 19.38
N ALA A 345 -9.23 -1.98 19.49
CA ALA A 345 -10.01 -2.60 18.43
C ALA A 345 -11.23 -1.75 18.07
N VAL A 346 -11.51 -1.60 16.79
CA VAL A 346 -12.74 -0.97 16.28
C VAL A 346 -13.65 -2.08 15.78
N VAL A 347 -14.94 -2.06 16.14
CA VAL A 347 -15.89 -3.10 15.69
C VAL A 347 -17.32 -2.57 15.61
N CYS A 348 -18.01 -2.90 14.51
CA CYS A 348 -19.47 -2.79 14.40
C CYS A 348 -20.11 -4.05 14.96
N ALA A 349 -20.31 -4.13 16.28
CA ALA A 349 -20.87 -5.34 16.89
C ALA A 349 -22.33 -5.57 16.48
N ASP A 350 -23.06 -4.49 16.18
CA ASP A 350 -24.46 -4.53 15.74
C ASP A 350 -24.64 -5.24 14.40
N SER A 351 -23.61 -5.31 13.56
CA SER A 351 -23.68 -6.07 12.30
C SER A 351 -23.66 -7.58 12.53
N VAL A 352 -23.22 -8.07 13.70
CA VAL A 352 -23.23 -9.49 14.06
C VAL A 352 -24.62 -9.85 14.62
N THR A 353 -25.39 -10.56 13.81
CA THR A 353 -26.82 -10.80 14.05
C THR A 353 -27.07 -11.89 15.09
N ASP A 354 -26.23 -12.93 15.15
CA ASP A 354 -26.31 -13.96 16.19
C ASP A 354 -25.78 -13.41 17.54
N PRO A 355 -26.62 -13.39 18.61
CA PRO A 355 -26.20 -12.84 19.90
C PRO A 355 -25.03 -13.58 20.56
N LYS A 356 -24.88 -14.89 20.34
CA LYS A 356 -23.79 -15.70 20.88
C LYS A 356 -22.48 -15.41 20.15
N GLU A 357 -22.53 -15.31 18.82
CA GLU A 357 -21.36 -14.90 18.02
C GLU A 357 -20.91 -13.49 18.40
N ARG A 358 -21.86 -12.56 18.56
CA ARG A 358 -21.58 -11.19 18.99
C ARG A 358 -20.94 -11.13 20.38
N GLN A 359 -21.51 -11.86 21.34
CA GLN A 359 -20.94 -11.94 22.69
C GLN A 359 -19.53 -12.55 22.66
N HIS A 360 -19.32 -13.61 21.88
CA HIS A 360 -18.01 -14.25 21.75
C HIS A 360 -16.98 -13.30 21.13
N LEU A 361 -17.34 -12.59 20.05
CA LEU A 361 -16.49 -11.58 19.41
C LEU A 361 -16.08 -10.48 20.40
N LEU A 362 -17.04 -9.87 21.09
CA LEU A 362 -16.77 -8.79 22.04
C LEU A 362 -15.93 -9.26 23.23
N SER A 363 -16.22 -10.46 23.75
CA SER A 363 -15.43 -11.12 24.80
C SER A 363 -13.98 -11.29 24.38
N LYS A 364 -13.75 -11.80 23.16
CA LYS A 364 -12.41 -12.01 22.63
C LYS A 364 -11.64 -10.72 22.43
N LEU A 365 -12.26 -9.70 21.84
CA LEU A 365 -11.61 -8.39 21.64
C LEU A 365 -11.26 -7.73 22.99
N SER A 366 -12.21 -7.73 23.93
CA SER A 366 -12.04 -7.07 25.24
C SER A 366 -11.05 -7.78 26.16
N ALA A 367 -10.62 -9.00 25.83
CA ALA A 367 -9.61 -9.72 26.60
C ALA A 367 -8.20 -9.13 26.45
N SER A 368 -7.93 -8.41 25.35
CA SER A 368 -6.61 -7.84 25.06
C SER A 368 -6.65 -6.39 24.54
N HIS A 369 -7.82 -5.85 24.16
CA HIS A 369 -7.92 -4.50 23.59
C HIS A 369 -9.00 -3.66 24.26
N GLU A 370 -8.80 -2.35 24.25
CA GLU A 370 -9.89 -1.40 24.46
C GLU A 370 -10.79 -1.37 23.22
N VAL A 371 -12.08 -1.67 23.39
CA VAL A 371 -13.02 -1.83 22.27
C VAL A 371 -13.77 -0.52 21.99
N VAL A 372 -13.57 0.03 20.79
CA VAL A 372 -14.34 1.14 20.22
C VAL A 372 -15.47 0.55 19.37
N GLN A 373 -16.68 0.51 19.92
CA GLN A 373 -17.86 0.09 19.16
C GLN A 373 -18.33 1.22 18.25
N ILE A 374 -18.55 0.90 16.97
CA ILE A 374 -19.11 1.79 15.96
C ILE A 374 -20.53 1.37 15.57
N SER A 375 -21.36 2.33 15.17
CA SER A 375 -22.71 2.03 14.67
C SER A 375 -22.68 1.54 13.22
N SER A 376 -23.79 0.97 12.74
CA SER A 376 -23.93 0.61 11.32
C SER A 376 -23.74 1.81 10.38
N ALA A 377 -24.19 3.01 10.76
CA ALA A 377 -23.96 4.22 9.97
C ALA A 377 -22.47 4.62 9.92
N GLN A 378 -21.72 4.37 10.99
CA GLN A 378 -20.27 4.59 11.02
C GLN A 378 -19.53 3.51 10.22
N MET A 379 -20.02 2.26 10.23
CA MET A 379 -19.53 1.20 9.35
C MET A 379 -19.74 1.55 7.87
N ASP A 380 -20.92 2.09 7.51
CA ASP A 380 -21.22 2.58 6.16
C ASP A 380 -20.29 3.74 5.75
N ALA A 381 -19.87 4.56 6.72
CA ALA A 381 -18.86 5.61 6.56
C ALA A 381 -17.40 5.10 6.71
N LEU A 382 -17.20 3.78 6.61
CA LEU A 382 -15.90 3.09 6.63
C LEU A 382 -15.07 3.30 7.91
N CYS A 383 -15.69 3.57 9.06
CA CYS A 383 -14.99 3.63 10.35
C CYS A 383 -14.33 2.30 10.76
N GLY A 384 -14.80 1.16 10.24
CA GLY A 384 -14.11 -0.13 10.44
C GLY A 384 -12.87 -0.28 9.55
N ASN A 385 -12.77 0.47 8.46
CA ASN A 385 -11.71 0.38 7.45
C ASN A 385 -10.47 1.24 7.79
N VAL A 386 -10.07 1.17 9.05
CA VAL A 386 -8.88 1.86 9.58
C VAL A 386 -7.72 0.89 9.75
N LEU A 387 -6.50 1.41 9.80
CA LEU A 387 -5.29 0.60 9.93
C LEU A 387 -4.29 1.23 10.88
N GLU A 388 -3.82 0.47 11.87
CA GLU A 388 -2.64 0.87 12.62
C GLU A 388 -1.37 0.62 11.78
N LEU A 389 -0.54 1.64 11.67
CA LEU A 389 0.80 1.59 11.08
C LEU A 389 1.81 2.12 12.06
N GLN A 390 3.10 1.84 11.85
CA GLN A 390 4.17 2.52 12.56
C GLN A 390 4.60 3.76 11.77
N GLY A 391 4.55 4.94 12.38
CA GLY A 391 5.09 6.17 11.80
C GLY A 391 6.62 6.17 11.78
N GLY A 392 7.22 7.20 11.17
CA GLY A 392 8.68 7.28 10.94
C GLY A 392 9.54 7.36 12.21
N LYS A 393 8.90 7.58 13.37
CA LYS A 393 9.53 7.56 14.70
C LYS A 393 9.34 6.24 15.45
N GLY A 394 8.77 5.22 14.79
CA GLY A 394 8.41 3.94 15.41
C GLY A 394 7.18 4.00 16.34
N LEU A 395 6.47 5.13 16.36
CA LEU A 395 5.24 5.30 17.15
C LEU A 395 4.01 4.90 16.31
N PRO A 396 2.99 4.28 16.91
CA PRO A 396 1.79 3.87 16.18
C PRO A 396 1.00 5.09 15.69
N VAL A 397 0.45 4.99 14.48
CA VAL A 397 -0.47 5.93 13.86
C VAL A 397 -1.68 5.15 13.32
N MET A 398 -2.86 5.76 13.33
CA MET A 398 -4.08 5.16 12.77
C MET A 398 -4.44 5.84 11.46
N ALA A 399 -4.28 5.13 10.35
CA ALA A 399 -4.64 5.61 9.02
C ALA A 399 -6.14 5.37 8.74
N MET A 400 -6.83 6.39 8.23
CA MET A 400 -8.26 6.36 7.91
C MET A 400 -8.63 7.38 6.83
N SER A 401 -9.83 7.31 6.27
CA SER A 401 -10.32 8.41 5.42
C SER A 401 -10.79 9.59 6.26
N SER A 402 -10.82 10.79 5.65
CA SER A 402 -11.42 11.96 6.31
C SER A 402 -12.90 11.73 6.62
N GLN A 403 -13.61 10.96 5.78
CA GLN A 403 -14.99 10.55 6.04
C GLN A 403 -15.10 9.76 7.35
N ALA A 404 -14.32 8.68 7.50
CA ALA A 404 -14.27 7.89 8.73
C ALA A 404 -13.88 8.76 9.94
N TYR A 405 -12.85 9.62 9.79
CA TYR A 405 -12.41 10.53 10.84
C TYR A 405 -13.54 11.43 11.36
N HIS A 406 -14.34 12.00 10.46
CA HIS A 406 -15.48 12.85 10.82
C HIS A 406 -16.69 12.05 11.33
N ALA A 407 -16.87 10.82 10.87
CA ALA A 407 -17.95 9.92 11.32
C ALA A 407 -17.70 9.36 12.73
N PHE A 408 -16.45 9.17 13.15
CA PHE A 408 -16.14 8.88 14.55
C PHE A 408 -16.65 10.00 15.47
N LYS A 409 -17.23 9.62 16.60
CA LYS A 409 -17.62 10.57 17.64
C LYS A 409 -16.39 11.12 18.36
N PRO A 410 -16.48 12.31 19.00
CA PRO A 410 -15.35 12.89 19.73
C PRO A 410 -14.75 11.99 20.80
N ASP A 411 -15.57 11.24 21.54
CA ASP A 411 -15.16 10.27 22.55
C ASP A 411 -14.45 9.05 21.94
N GLN A 412 -14.95 8.51 20.83
CA GLN A 412 -14.28 7.43 20.08
C GLN A 412 -12.91 7.87 19.57
N ARG A 413 -12.80 9.08 18.98
CA ARG A 413 -11.49 9.64 18.58
C ARG A 413 -10.55 9.84 19.76
N ALA A 414 -11.08 10.27 20.91
CA ALA A 414 -10.29 10.40 22.13
C ALA A 414 -9.75 9.05 22.62
N VAL A 415 -10.53 7.97 22.48
CA VAL A 415 -10.05 6.60 22.76
C VAL A 415 -8.92 6.23 21.82
N LEU A 416 -9.12 6.36 20.50
CA LEU A 416 -8.08 6.04 19.51
C LEU A 416 -6.78 6.82 19.78
N ARG A 417 -6.88 8.12 20.07
CA ARG A 417 -5.74 9.01 20.37
C ARG A 417 -4.97 8.66 21.66
N ARG A 418 -5.51 7.83 22.56
CA ARG A 418 -4.72 7.31 23.70
C ARG A 418 -3.71 6.25 23.28
N HIS A 419 -4.00 5.54 22.20
CA HIS A 419 -3.22 4.38 21.74
C HIS A 419 -2.29 4.71 20.57
N VAL A 420 -2.59 5.78 19.82
CA VAL A 420 -1.77 6.21 18.67
C VAL A 420 -1.30 7.64 18.81
N ALA A 421 -0.09 7.91 18.30
CA ALA A 421 0.47 9.25 18.23
C ALA A 421 -0.36 10.16 17.31
N GLU A 422 -0.90 9.60 16.23
CA GLU A 422 -1.65 10.36 15.24
C GLU A 422 -2.81 9.59 14.59
N LEU A 423 -3.93 10.29 14.36
CA LEU A 423 -4.97 9.86 13.42
C LEU A 423 -4.64 10.51 12.08
N VAL A 424 -4.08 9.73 11.18
CA VAL A 424 -3.64 10.17 9.85
C VAL A 424 -4.79 9.97 8.90
N HIS A 425 -5.26 11.04 8.25
CA HIS A 425 -6.41 10.93 7.37
C HIS A 425 -6.30 11.76 6.08
N ALA A 426 -6.99 11.30 5.05
CA ALA A 426 -7.02 11.93 3.72
C ALA A 426 -8.43 11.88 3.11
N PRO A 427 -8.84 12.90 2.34
CA PRO A 427 -10.10 12.89 1.59
C PRO A 427 -9.97 11.97 0.37
N ILE A 428 -10.61 10.81 0.44
CA ILE A 428 -10.61 9.78 -0.61
C ILE A 428 -12.04 9.42 -1.02
N ASP A 429 -12.94 10.40 -0.96
CA ASP A 429 -14.38 10.22 -1.08
C ASP A 429 -14.80 9.57 -2.39
N THR A 430 -14.14 9.92 -3.51
CA THR A 430 -14.43 9.34 -4.82
C THR A 430 -13.94 7.91 -4.92
N LEU A 431 -12.74 7.63 -4.40
CA LEU A 431 -12.20 6.27 -4.29
C LEU A 431 -13.13 5.37 -3.48
N GLU A 432 -13.61 5.84 -2.32
CA GLU A 432 -14.54 5.12 -1.45
C GLU A 432 -15.88 4.88 -2.14
N LYS A 433 -16.47 5.92 -2.71
CA LYS A 433 -17.81 5.86 -3.31
C LYS A 433 -17.85 4.96 -4.55
N VAL A 434 -16.84 5.03 -5.41
CA VAL A 434 -16.83 4.29 -6.69
C VAL A 434 -16.21 2.89 -6.52
N GLY A 435 -15.12 2.79 -5.74
CA GLY A 435 -14.39 1.53 -5.53
C GLY A 435 -14.96 0.67 -4.40
N GLY A 436 -15.75 1.27 -3.50
CA GLY A 436 -16.34 0.58 -2.35
C GLY A 436 -15.31 0.05 -1.36
N GLY A 437 -14.14 0.68 -1.26
CA GLY A 437 -13.07 0.33 -0.33
C GLY A 437 -12.41 1.58 0.22
N GLY A 438 -11.97 1.53 1.49
CA GLY A 438 -11.37 2.67 2.19
C GLY A 438 -9.84 2.61 2.26
N VAL A 439 -9.28 3.36 3.21
CA VAL A 439 -7.83 3.46 3.42
C VAL A 439 -7.20 2.11 3.73
N ARG A 440 -7.77 1.27 4.60
CA ARG A 440 -7.19 -0.06 4.88
C ARG A 440 -7.09 -0.91 3.61
N CYS A 441 -8.09 -0.87 2.73
CA CYS A 441 -8.07 -1.64 1.50
C CYS A 441 -6.94 -1.20 0.54
N ALA A 442 -6.61 0.09 0.53
CA ALA A 442 -5.56 0.64 -0.33
C ALA A 442 -4.13 0.29 0.13
N LEU A 443 -3.97 -0.33 1.30
CA LEU A 443 -2.70 -0.57 1.96
C LEU A 443 -2.47 -2.06 2.18
N ALA A 444 -1.44 -2.62 1.55
CA ALA A 444 -0.97 -3.97 1.86
C ALA A 444 0.26 -3.91 2.77
N GLU A 445 0.15 -4.39 4.01
CA GLU A 445 1.26 -4.34 4.97
C GLU A 445 2.44 -5.22 4.54
N LEU A 446 3.66 -4.68 4.68
CA LEU A 446 4.94 -5.36 4.45
C LEU A 446 5.69 -5.42 5.78
N PHE A 447 5.71 -6.59 6.43
CA PHE A 447 6.33 -6.76 7.75
C PHE A 447 7.85 -7.00 7.69
#